data_AF-A0A1G2ZJH3-F1
#
_entry.id   AF-A0A1G2ZJH3-F1
#
_cell.length_a   1.000
_cell.length_b   1.000
_cell.length_c   1.000
_cell.angle_alpha   90.00
_cell.angle_beta   90.00
_cell.angle_gamma   90.00
#
_symmetry.space_group_name_H-M   'P 1'
#
loop_
_entity.id
_entity.type
_entity.pdbx_description
1 polymer ?
#
loop_
_entity_poly.entity_id
_entity_poly.type
_entity_poly.pdbx_seq_one_letter_code
_entity_poly.pdbx_strand_id
1 'polypeptide(L)'
;MIWIIFGQNVANTRHFLPLLPLILMGIAFGLGKICEVCGKKPFLILVTTLIIITSFLSLTAIIDHRRSVPASTQLIQYIETHFKNTSVRIYCFDGGKRFFDYYLPHWDARNVKEAPDIHFDLQSSLVNPETILIVQTGKNNPLPDKQFSHIVTFEGFSLFGIFQKN
;
A
#
# COMPACT_ATOMS: atom_id res chain seq x y z
N MET A 1 -26.94 5.78 -7.36
CA MET A 1 -25.90 6.79 -7.07
C MET A 1 -24.94 6.33 -5.97
N ILE A 2 -25.41 5.95 -4.76
CA ILE A 2 -24.52 5.46 -3.66
C ILE A 2 -23.67 4.24 -4.07
N TRP A 3 -24.23 3.27 -4.81
CA TRP A 3 -23.48 2.08 -5.28
C TRP A 3 -22.27 2.40 -6.17
N ILE A 4 -22.31 3.51 -6.91
CA ILE A 4 -21.20 3.92 -7.81
C ILE A 4 -20.02 4.45 -6.99
N ILE A 5 -20.28 5.09 -5.85
CA ILE A 5 -19.26 5.60 -4.93
C ILE A 5 -18.53 4.43 -4.22
N PHE A 6 -19.25 3.37 -3.89
CA PHE A 6 -18.69 2.19 -3.23
C PHE A 6 -18.06 1.17 -4.19
N GLY A 7 -18.59 1.05 -5.41
CA GLY A 7 -18.15 0.05 -6.39
C GLY A 7 -16.88 0.41 -7.17
N GLN A 8 -16.56 1.70 -7.32
CA GLN A 8 -15.41 2.12 -8.16
C GLN A 8 -14.06 2.05 -7.45
N ASN A 9 -14.01 2.00 -6.12
CA ASN A 9 -12.75 2.20 -5.40
C ASN A 9 -12.64 1.35 -4.12
N VAL A 10 -12.95 0.05 -4.23
CA VAL A 10 -12.78 -0.95 -3.16
C VAL A 10 -11.33 -0.95 -2.62
N ALA A 11 -10.36 -0.53 -3.44
CA ALA A 11 -8.94 -0.43 -3.08
C ALA A 11 -8.57 0.79 -2.21
N ASN A 12 -9.41 1.85 -2.15
CA ASN A 12 -9.15 3.04 -1.35
C ASN A 12 -10.23 3.23 -0.26
N THR A 13 -10.11 2.46 0.81
CA THR A 13 -10.98 2.49 2.02
C THR A 13 -11.11 3.88 2.67
N ARG A 14 -10.26 4.84 2.29
CA ARG A 14 -10.24 6.21 2.81
C ARG A 14 -11.54 7.00 2.56
N HIS A 15 -12.30 6.64 1.54
CA HIS A 15 -13.60 7.28 1.26
C HIS A 15 -14.70 6.88 2.25
N PHE A 16 -14.50 5.81 3.03
CA PHE A 16 -15.45 5.37 4.04
C PHE A 16 -15.26 6.06 5.40
N LEU A 17 -14.05 6.57 5.68
CA LEU A 17 -13.73 7.25 6.94
C LEU A 17 -14.70 8.39 7.29
N PRO A 18 -15.08 9.28 6.35
CA PRO A 18 -16.01 10.37 6.65
C PRO A 18 -17.45 9.91 6.94
N LEU A 19 -17.85 8.72 6.47
CA LEU A 19 -19.18 8.15 6.69
C LEU A 19 -19.29 7.41 8.03
N LEU A 20 -18.15 7.01 8.60
CA LEU A 20 -18.08 6.26 9.85
C LEU A 20 -18.87 6.93 11.01
N PRO A 21 -18.78 8.26 11.25
CA PRO A 21 -19.51 8.90 12.35
C PRO A 21 -21.03 8.83 12.18
N LEU A 22 -21.52 8.97 10.94
CA LEU A 22 -22.95 8.89 10.64
C LEU A 22 -23.49 7.48 10.89
N ILE A 23 -22.72 6.46 10.51
CA ILE A 23 -23.06 5.05 10.74
C ILE A 23 -23.11 4.77 12.25
N LEU A 24 -22.10 5.21 13.00
CA LEU A 24 -22.06 5.05 14.46
C LEU A 24 -23.24 5.74 15.16
N MET A 25 -23.60 6.94 14.71
CA MET A 25 -24.75 7.67 15.23
C MET A 25 -26.07 6.94 14.95
N GLY A 26 -26.23 6.38 13.75
CA GLY A 26 -27.39 5.54 13.41
C GLY A 26 -27.48 4.27 14.26
N ILE A 27 -26.35 3.59 14.49
CA ILE A 27 -26.28 2.42 15.38
C ILE A 27 -26.66 2.81 16.81
N ALA A 28 -26.12 3.90 17.33
CA ALA A 28 -26.43 4.39 18.68
C ALA A 28 -27.92 4.74 18.84
N PHE A 29 -28.50 5.40 17.84
CA PHE A 29 -29.93 5.71 17.83
C PHE A 29 -30.80 4.45 17.80
N GLY A 30 -30.46 3.48 16.94
CA GLY A 30 -31.16 2.20 16.84
C GLY A 30 -31.10 1.40 18.15
N LEU A 31 -29.92 1.34 18.77
CA LEU A 31 -29.74 0.72 20.09
C LEU A 31 -30.58 1.41 21.17
N GLY A 32 -30.65 2.74 21.16
CA GLY A 32 -31.51 3.51 22.08
C GLY A 32 -32.98 3.14 21.95
N LYS A 33 -33.49 3.03 20.72
CA LYS A 33 -34.88 2.63 20.45
C LYS A 33 -35.18 1.19 20.89
N ILE A 34 -34.24 0.27 20.68
CA ILE A 34 -34.37 -1.12 21.13
C ILE A 34 -34.41 -1.19 22.67
N CYS A 35 -33.63 -0.36 23.37
CA CYS A 35 -33.65 -0.27 24.82
C CYS A 35 -35.01 0.19 25.36
N GLU A 36 -35.66 1.15 24.70
CA GLU A 36 -37.02 1.62 25.05
C GLU A 36 -38.07 0.51 24.92
N VAL A 37 -37.98 -0.33 23.88
CA VAL A 37 -38.97 -1.37 23.56
C VAL A 37 -38.76 -2.66 24.38
N CYS A 38 -37.52 -3.15 24.47
CA CYS A 38 -37.23 -4.42 25.14
C CYS A 38 -36.97 -4.27 26.64
N GLY A 39 -36.74 -3.05 27.14
CA GLY A 39 -36.36 -2.80 28.52
C GLY A 39 -34.88 -3.10 28.81
N LYS A 40 -34.40 -2.61 29.96
CA LYS A 40 -32.97 -2.51 30.28
C LYS A 40 -32.23 -3.85 30.38
N LYS A 41 -32.88 -4.89 30.92
CA LYS A 41 -32.24 -6.19 31.18
C LYS A 41 -31.88 -6.97 29.90
N PRO A 42 -32.81 -7.25 28.97
CA PRO A 42 -32.46 -7.93 27.72
C PRO A 42 -31.57 -7.07 26.81
N PHE A 43 -31.70 -5.74 26.87
CA PHE A 43 -30.81 -4.83 26.16
C PHE A 43 -29.34 -4.97 26.62
N LEU A 44 -29.09 -5.05 27.93
CA LEU A 44 -27.73 -5.26 28.47
C LEU A 44 -27.13 -6.60 28.01
N ILE A 45 -27.92 -7.66 27.92
CA ILE A 45 -27.47 -8.96 27.43
C ILE A 45 -27.10 -8.87 25.93
N LEU A 46 -27.92 -8.19 25.14
CA LEU A 46 -27.65 -7.98 23.71
C LEU A 46 -26.39 -7.15 23.47
N VAL A 47 -26.20 -6.07 24.23
CA VAL A 47 -25.00 -5.21 24.08
C VAL A 47 -23.74 -5.94 24.53
N THR A 48 -23.78 -6.65 25.65
CA THR A 48 -22.61 -7.41 26.13
C THR A 48 -22.22 -8.53 25.17
N THR A 49 -23.19 -9.27 24.63
CA THR A 49 -22.92 -10.30 23.60
C THR A 49 -22.34 -9.69 22.32
N LEU A 50 -22.87 -8.55 21.86
CA LEU A 50 -22.32 -7.83 20.71
C LEU A 50 -20.87 -7.39 20.94
N ILE A 51 -20.54 -6.88 22.13
CA ILE A 51 -19.17 -6.48 22.50
C ILE A 51 -18.24 -7.70 22.48
N ILE A 52 -18.67 -8.84 23.02
CA ILE A 52 -17.85 -10.07 23.04
C ILE A 52 -17.59 -10.56 21.60
N ILE A 53 -18.62 -10.62 20.76
CA ILE A 53 -18.50 -11.07 19.37
C ILE A 53 -17.58 -10.13 18.58
N THR A 54 -17.81 -8.82 18.67
CA THR A 54 -17.00 -7.82 17.94
C THR A 54 -15.55 -7.81 18.41
N SER A 55 -15.30 -7.99 19.71
CA SER A 55 -13.95 -8.14 20.26
C SER A 55 -13.23 -9.37 19.71
N PHE A 56 -13.90 -10.53 19.69
CA PHE A 56 -13.33 -11.77 19.15
C PHE A 56 -13.00 -11.66 17.64
N LEU A 57 -13.92 -11.06 16.88
CA LEU A 57 -13.74 -10.85 15.44
C LEU A 57 -12.57 -9.89 15.17
N SER A 58 -12.49 -8.81 15.95
CA SER A 58 -11.41 -7.82 15.83
C SER A 58 -10.05 -8.42 16.17
N LEU A 59 -9.97 -9.25 17.21
CA LEU A 59 -8.73 -9.92 17.60
C LEU A 59 -8.25 -10.86 16.50
N THR A 60 -9.14 -11.66 15.93
CA THR A 60 -8.82 -12.55 14.79
C THR A 60 -8.29 -11.74 13.60
N ALA A 61 -8.97 -10.65 13.24
CA ALA A 61 -8.54 -9.78 12.15
C ALA A 61 -7.16 -9.14 12.41
N ILE A 62 -6.86 -8.75 13.66
CA ILE A 62 -5.54 -8.22 14.03
C ILE A 62 -4.45 -9.30 13.90
N ILE A 63 -4.73 -10.53 14.33
CA ILE A 63 -3.79 -11.65 14.25
C ILE A 63 -3.49 -11.98 12.79
N ASP A 64 -4.51 -12.05 11.94
CA ASP A 64 -4.33 -12.31 10.51
C ASP A 64 -3.55 -11.17 9.85
N HIS A 65 -3.88 -9.92 10.18
CA HIS A 65 -3.14 -8.76 9.66
C HIS A 65 -1.67 -8.73 10.10
N ARG A 66 -1.38 -9.15 11.35
CA ARG A 66 0.00 -9.30 11.85
C ARG A 66 0.78 -10.38 11.10
N ARG A 67 0.11 -11.47 10.71
CA ARG A 67 0.74 -12.60 10.01
C ARG A 67 0.97 -12.30 8.53
N SER A 68 0.11 -11.51 7.91
CA SER A 68 0.31 -11.05 6.54
C SER A 68 1.37 -9.94 6.51
N VAL A 69 2.62 -10.27 6.17
CA VAL A 69 3.62 -9.23 5.86
C VAL A 69 3.11 -8.46 4.64
N PRO A 70 2.89 -7.13 4.72
CA PRO A 70 2.38 -6.39 3.58
C PRO A 70 3.39 -6.46 2.43
N ALA A 71 2.88 -6.57 1.20
CA ALA A 71 3.71 -6.74 0.00
C ALA A 71 4.80 -5.65 -0.14
N SER A 72 4.49 -4.44 0.32
CA SER A 72 5.43 -3.33 0.40
C SER A 72 6.63 -3.62 1.31
N THR A 73 6.43 -4.24 2.47
CA THR A 73 7.53 -4.63 3.36
C THR A 73 8.33 -5.79 2.78
N GLN A 74 7.69 -6.72 2.08
CA GLN A 74 8.39 -7.80 1.38
C GLN A 74 9.31 -7.25 0.27
N LEU A 75 8.85 -6.24 -0.48
CA LEU A 75 9.65 -5.57 -1.50
C LEU A 75 10.89 -4.91 -0.88
N ILE A 76 10.74 -4.21 0.25
CA ILE A 76 11.87 -3.59 0.94
C ILE A 76 12.88 -4.64 1.41
N GLN A 77 12.40 -5.71 2.06
CA GLN A 77 13.26 -6.80 2.51
C GLN A 77 14.00 -7.46 1.34
N TYR A 78 13.32 -7.64 0.21
CA TYR A 78 13.92 -8.18 -1.00
C TYR A 78 15.04 -7.26 -1.52
N ILE A 79 14.77 -5.95 -1.60
CA ILE A 79 15.74 -4.97 -2.06
C ILE A 79 16.98 -4.94 -1.15
N GLU A 80 16.79 -4.90 0.16
CA GLU A 80 17.90 -4.90 1.14
C GLU A 80 18.74 -6.18 1.12
N THR A 81 18.11 -7.33 0.87
CA THR A 81 18.81 -8.62 0.90
C THR A 81 19.59 -8.89 -0.38
N HIS A 82 19.07 -8.45 -1.54
CA HIS A 82 19.64 -8.77 -2.85
C HIS A 82 20.55 -7.70 -3.43
N PHE A 83 20.48 -6.45 -2.97
CA PHE A 83 21.20 -5.34 -3.57
C PHE A 83 22.03 -4.56 -2.54
N LYS A 84 23.16 -4.02 -2.99
CA LYS A 84 24.00 -3.14 -2.18
C LYS A 84 23.58 -1.69 -2.36
N ASN A 85 23.34 -0.99 -1.27
CA ASN A 85 22.89 0.40 -1.27
C ASN A 85 23.75 1.32 -2.17
N THR A 86 25.08 1.17 -2.16
CA THR A 86 25.99 2.08 -2.90
C THR A 86 26.01 1.86 -4.41
N SER A 87 25.50 0.73 -4.92
CA SER A 87 25.55 0.38 -6.33
C SER A 87 24.21 0.47 -7.04
N VAL A 88 23.15 0.84 -6.31
CA VAL A 88 21.77 0.82 -6.81
C VAL A 88 21.12 2.19 -6.75
N ARG A 89 20.49 2.59 -7.86
CA ARG A 89 19.63 3.77 -7.93
C ARG A 89 18.19 3.35 -8.22
N ILE A 90 17.25 3.90 -7.45
CA ILE A 90 15.83 3.58 -7.54
C ILE A 90 15.10 4.76 -8.19
N TYR A 91 14.44 4.51 -9.32
CA TYR A 91 13.56 5.49 -9.96
C TYR A 91 12.10 5.13 -9.72
N CYS A 92 11.38 6.08 -9.16
CA CYS A 92 9.96 5.92 -8.82
C CYS A 92 9.12 6.82 -9.72
N PHE A 93 8.08 6.25 -10.30
CA PHE A 93 7.04 7.00 -11.00
C PHE A 93 5.92 7.42 -10.04
N ASP A 94 5.20 8.48 -10.38
CA ASP A 94 3.95 8.92 -9.73
C ASP A 94 4.03 9.09 -8.20
N GLY A 95 5.16 9.58 -7.69
CA GLY A 95 5.31 9.90 -6.27
C GLY A 95 5.65 8.69 -5.39
N GLY A 96 6.03 7.55 -5.97
CA GLY A 96 6.55 6.39 -5.24
C GLY A 96 7.80 6.67 -4.40
N LYS A 97 8.53 7.77 -4.65
CA LYS A 97 9.73 8.16 -3.90
C LYS A 97 9.48 8.24 -2.39
N ARG A 98 8.32 8.76 -1.97
CA ARG A 98 8.00 8.94 -0.54
C ARG A 98 8.00 7.61 0.23
N PHE A 99 7.67 6.50 -0.43
CA PHE A 99 7.74 5.18 0.17
C PHE A 99 9.19 4.80 0.49
N PHE A 100 10.10 4.96 -0.47
CA PHE A 100 11.52 4.66 -0.28
C PHE A 100 12.21 5.64 0.68
N ASP A 101 11.84 6.92 0.66
CA ASP A 101 12.34 7.89 1.64
C ASP A 101 12.00 7.47 3.10
N TYR A 102 10.87 6.80 3.29
CA TYR A 102 10.42 6.36 4.62
C TYR A 102 11.07 5.03 5.04
N TYR A 103 11.12 4.04 4.15
CA TYR A 103 11.57 2.69 4.48
C TYR A 103 13.07 2.46 4.21
N LEU A 104 13.67 3.20 3.27
CA LEU A 104 15.06 3.08 2.83
C LEU A 104 15.72 4.47 2.69
N PRO A 105 15.83 5.24 3.78
CA PRO A 105 16.29 6.64 3.73
C PRO A 105 17.74 6.81 3.27
N HIS A 106 18.53 5.73 3.29
CA HIS A 106 19.93 5.75 2.88
C HIS A 106 20.14 5.39 1.41
N TRP A 107 19.07 5.06 0.67
CA TRP A 107 19.13 4.65 -0.72
C TRP A 107 18.92 5.84 -1.66
N ASP A 108 19.59 5.83 -2.82
CA ASP A 108 19.42 6.86 -3.85
C ASP A 108 18.10 6.63 -4.61
N ALA A 109 17.00 7.09 -4.01
CA ALA A 109 15.67 7.07 -4.59
C ALA A 109 15.31 8.42 -5.23
N ARG A 110 14.94 8.40 -6.51
CA ARG A 110 14.59 9.58 -7.30
C ARG A 110 13.16 9.46 -7.83
N ASN A 111 12.49 10.60 -7.92
CA ASN A 111 11.17 10.69 -8.52
C ASN A 111 11.31 11.11 -9.97
N VAL A 112 10.63 10.40 -10.86
CA VAL A 112 10.68 10.63 -12.29
C VAL A 112 9.26 10.72 -12.83
N LYS A 113 9.02 11.66 -13.75
CA LYS A 113 7.72 11.82 -14.41
C LYS A 113 7.64 10.98 -15.66
N GLU A 114 8.72 11.00 -16.45
CA GLU A 114 8.76 10.34 -17.75
C GLU A 114 10.04 9.51 -17.93
N ALA A 115 9.94 8.43 -18.70
CA ALA A 115 11.08 7.59 -19.09
C ALA A 115 12.35 8.37 -19.57
N PRO A 116 12.26 9.41 -20.41
CA PRO A 116 13.44 10.19 -20.82
C PRO A 116 14.17 10.89 -19.66
N ASP A 117 13.49 11.24 -18.57
CA ASP A 117 14.12 11.91 -17.43
C ASP A 117 15.18 11.01 -16.76
N ILE A 118 14.96 9.67 -16.80
CA ILE A 118 15.94 8.69 -16.29
C ILE A 118 17.24 8.80 -17.07
N HIS A 119 17.15 8.91 -18.39
CA HIS A 119 18.33 8.97 -19.25
C HIS A 119 19.11 10.26 -19.02
N PHE A 120 18.39 11.39 -18.90
CA PHE A 120 18.98 12.67 -18.58
C PHE A 120 19.68 12.67 -17.20
N ASP A 121 19.06 12.06 -16.19
CA ASP A 121 19.66 11.92 -14.85
C ASP A 121 20.93 11.08 -14.88
N LEU A 122 20.92 9.95 -15.59
CA LEU A 122 22.09 9.08 -15.71
C LEU A 122 23.24 9.76 -16.45
N GLN A 123 22.95 10.47 -17.55
CA GLN A 123 23.98 11.20 -18.29
C GLN A 123 24.58 12.38 -17.50
N SER A 124 23.78 13.03 -16.66
CA SER A 124 24.21 14.18 -15.85
C SER A 124 24.86 13.77 -14.51
N SER A 125 24.77 12.50 -14.13
CA SER A 125 25.28 12.00 -12.85
C SER A 125 26.79 11.77 -12.88
N LEU A 126 27.52 12.30 -11.87
CA LEU A 126 28.95 11.99 -11.69
C LEU A 126 29.20 10.52 -11.31
N VAL A 127 28.22 9.88 -10.68
CA VAL A 127 28.31 8.49 -10.22
C VAL A 127 27.31 7.66 -11.01
N ASN A 128 27.80 6.66 -11.74
CA ASN A 128 26.97 5.74 -12.49
C ASN A 128 26.62 4.54 -11.62
N PRO A 129 25.32 4.27 -11.35
CA PRO A 129 24.92 3.08 -10.61
C PRO A 129 25.16 1.81 -11.42
N GLU A 130 25.49 0.71 -10.76
CA GLU A 130 25.65 -0.61 -11.41
C GLU A 130 24.29 -1.24 -11.72
N THR A 131 23.27 -0.97 -10.88
CA THR A 131 21.92 -1.50 -11.03
C THR A 131 20.89 -0.38 -10.94
N ILE A 132 19.89 -0.44 -11.83
CA ILE A 132 18.80 0.52 -11.86
C ILE A 132 17.50 -0.22 -11.51
N LEU A 133 16.86 0.19 -10.42
CA LEU A 133 15.54 -0.31 -10.03
C LEU A 133 14.48 0.69 -10.49
N ILE A 134 13.44 0.21 -11.14
CA ILE A 134 12.37 1.06 -11.66
C ILE A 134 11.06 0.61 -11.01
N VAL A 135 10.40 1.51 -10.32
CA VAL A 135 9.14 1.25 -9.62
C VAL A 135 8.04 2.03 -10.31
N GLN A 136 7.13 1.31 -10.95
CA GLN A 136 6.01 1.86 -11.71
C GLN A 136 4.69 1.46 -11.07
N THR A 137 3.74 2.39 -11.08
CA THR A 137 2.39 2.14 -10.54
C THR A 137 1.42 2.02 -11.72
N GLY A 138 1.27 0.81 -12.28
CA GLY A 138 0.31 0.50 -13.35
C GLY A 138 0.91 0.24 -14.74
N LYS A 139 0.03 0.00 -15.73
CA LYS A 139 0.29 -0.46 -17.11
C LYS A 139 0.92 0.58 -18.06
N ASN A 140 1.87 1.38 -17.61
CA ASN A 140 2.61 2.23 -18.54
C ASN A 140 3.85 1.50 -19.05
N ASN A 141 4.00 1.50 -20.38
CA ASN A 141 4.92 0.65 -21.14
C ASN A 141 6.33 0.60 -20.51
N PRO A 142 6.98 -0.59 -20.50
CA PRO A 142 8.37 -0.70 -20.11
C PRO A 142 9.22 0.21 -21.02
N LEU A 143 10.25 0.82 -20.43
CA LEU A 143 11.30 1.47 -21.23
C LEU A 143 11.79 0.50 -22.30
N PRO A 144 12.12 0.98 -23.51
CA PRO A 144 12.67 0.13 -24.56
C PRO A 144 13.92 -0.60 -24.03
N ASP A 145 13.79 -1.92 -24.02
CA ASP A 145 14.55 -3.00 -23.37
C ASP A 145 16.04 -3.13 -23.76
N LYS A 146 16.66 -2.05 -24.29
CA LYS A 146 17.92 -2.15 -25.05
C LYS A 146 19.12 -1.36 -24.51
N GLN A 147 19.01 -0.65 -23.39
CA GLN A 147 20.07 0.30 -22.99
C GLN A 147 20.73 0.12 -21.63
N PHE A 148 20.25 -0.79 -20.77
CA PHE A 148 20.84 -0.97 -19.43
C PHE A 148 21.10 -2.44 -19.12
N SER A 149 22.23 -2.73 -18.48
CA SER A 149 22.72 -4.09 -18.21
C SER A 149 21.91 -4.84 -17.14
N HIS A 150 21.34 -4.14 -16.15
CA HIS A 150 20.49 -4.72 -15.12
C HIS A 150 19.36 -3.77 -14.72
N ILE A 151 18.19 -3.93 -15.34
CA ILE A 151 16.94 -3.23 -14.95
C ILE A 151 16.06 -4.22 -14.22
N VAL A 152 15.62 -3.87 -13.01
CA VAL A 152 14.54 -4.59 -12.34
C VAL A 152 13.33 -3.67 -12.24
N THR A 153 12.26 -4.04 -12.92
CA THR A 153 10.99 -3.32 -12.91
C THR A 153 10.05 -3.92 -11.88
N PHE A 154 9.45 -3.08 -11.04
CA PHE A 154 8.40 -3.47 -10.11
C PHE A 154 7.09 -2.80 -10.52
N GLU A 155 6.05 -3.61 -10.75
CA GLU A 155 4.69 -3.12 -10.99
C GLU A 155 3.92 -3.09 -9.65
N GLY A 156 3.79 -1.88 -9.10
CA GLY A 156 3.26 -1.64 -7.77
C GLY A 156 4.17 -2.14 -6.64
N PHE A 157 3.61 -2.26 -5.43
CA PHE A 157 4.31 -2.85 -4.27
C PHE A 157 4.25 -4.38 -4.27
N SER A 158 3.93 -5.00 -5.40
CA SER A 158 3.89 -6.45 -5.59
C SER A 158 5.07 -6.90 -6.45
N LEU A 159 5.78 -7.92 -5.99
CA LEU A 159 6.90 -8.54 -6.68
C LEU A 159 6.37 -9.35 -7.88
N PHE A 160 6.44 -8.79 -9.08
CA PHE A 160 6.24 -9.55 -10.32
C PHE A 160 7.31 -9.17 -11.34
N GLY A 161 8.11 -10.17 -11.73
CA GLY A 161 9.01 -10.11 -12.89
C GLY A 161 10.43 -9.64 -12.60
N ILE A 162 11.31 -10.56 -12.18
CA ILE A 162 12.76 -10.34 -12.28
C ILE A 162 13.17 -10.71 -13.71
N PHE A 163 13.38 -9.72 -14.57
CA PHE A 163 14.07 -9.95 -15.85
C PHE A 163 15.58 -9.89 -15.61
N GLN A 164 16.17 -11.03 -15.25
CA GLN A 164 17.62 -11.19 -15.17
C GLN A 164 18.07 -11.98 -16.40
N LYS A 165 18.78 -11.33 -17.34
CA LYS A 165 19.39 -12.01 -18.48
C LYS A 165 20.87 -12.18 -18.19
N ASN A 166 21.31 -13.44 -18.10
CA ASN A 166 22.72 -13.85 -18.18
C ASN A 166 23.31 -13.49 -19.55
#